data_AF-A0A528N460-F1
#
_entry.id   AF-A0A528N460-F1
#
_cell.length_a   1.000
_cell.length_b   1.000
_cell.length_c   1.000
_cell.angle_alpha   90.00
_cell.angle_beta   90.00
_cell.angle_gamma   90.00
#
_symmetry.space_group_name_H-M   'P 1'
#
loop_
_entity.id
_entity.type
_entity.pdbx_description
1 polymer ?
#
loop_
_entity_poly.entity_id
_entity_poly.type
_entity_poly.pdbx_seq_one_letter_code
_entity_poly.pdbx_strand_id
1 'polypeptide(L)'
;ISMKGIDIVVHGNIGHMSAFMAQSGNLVVLGDAGDALGDSIYEARLFVRGKVESLGADCIAKEMRPEHLALLQGLLDRAGATGVKAAEFT
;
A
#
# COMPACT_ATOMS: atom_id res chain seq x y z
N ILE A 1 1.19 -12.42 4.04
CA ILE A 1 -0.24 -12.49 4.47
C ILE A 1 -1.07 -12.76 3.23
N SER A 2 -1.98 -13.74 3.22
CA SER A 2 -2.81 -14.00 2.03
C SER A 2 -3.99 -13.02 2.02
N MET A 3 -3.74 -11.78 1.57
CA MET A 3 -4.79 -10.78 1.38
C MET A 3 -5.69 -11.21 0.21
N LYS A 4 -7.00 -11.35 0.47
CA LYS A 4 -8.01 -11.77 -0.52
C LYS A 4 -9.18 -10.80 -0.54
N GLY A 5 -8.88 -9.51 -0.71
CA GLY A 5 -9.88 -8.45 -0.83
C GLY A 5 -10.10 -7.65 0.46
N ILE A 6 -9.10 -7.63 1.36
CA ILE A 6 -9.15 -6.84 2.58
C ILE A 6 -8.46 -5.49 2.40
N ASP A 7 -8.95 -4.47 3.09
CA ASP A 7 -8.31 -3.16 3.22
C ASP A 7 -7.55 -3.08 4.56
N ILE A 8 -6.27 -2.74 4.51
CA ILE A 8 -5.40 -2.58 5.68
C ILE A 8 -4.78 -1.19 5.65
N VAL A 9 -4.90 -0.44 6.75
CA VAL A 9 -4.24 0.86 6.92
C VAL A 9 -3.29 0.77 8.12
N VAL A 10 -2.00 0.99 7.86
CA VAL A 10 -0.92 0.92 8.85
C VAL A 10 -0.44 2.34 9.16
N HIS A 11 -0.62 2.79 10.41
CA HIS A 11 -0.24 4.14 10.87
C HIS A 11 1.28 4.29 11.16
N GLY A 12 2.09 3.36 10.67
CA GLY A 12 3.53 3.31 10.89
C GLY A 12 4.24 2.57 9.76
N ASN A 13 5.39 1.97 10.09
CA ASN A 13 6.22 1.28 9.13
C ASN A 13 5.82 -0.20 8.98
N ILE A 14 6.14 -0.79 7.83
CA ILE A 14 6.01 -2.23 7.57
C ILE A 14 7.38 -2.85 7.28
N GLY A 15 7.53 -4.12 7.68
CA GLY A 15 8.79 -4.85 7.58
C GLY A 15 9.02 -5.52 6.22
N HIS A 16 10.07 -6.35 6.16
CA HIS A 16 10.46 -7.14 4.98
C HIS A 16 9.32 -8.03 4.46
N MET A 17 9.25 -8.22 3.14
CA MET A 17 8.29 -9.07 2.44
C MET A 17 6.82 -8.81 2.80
N SER A 18 6.51 -7.58 3.23
CA SER A 18 5.13 -7.18 3.47
C SER A 18 4.34 -7.29 2.16
N ALA A 19 3.06 -7.67 2.27
CA ALA A 19 2.22 -8.02 1.13
C ALA A 19 2.72 -9.21 0.26
N PHE A 20 3.57 -10.09 0.80
CA PHE A 20 3.93 -11.34 0.11
C PHE A 20 2.69 -12.17 -0.24
N MET A 21 2.55 -12.51 -1.53
CA MET A 21 1.38 -13.18 -2.12
C MET A 21 0.05 -12.48 -1.85
N ALA A 22 0.03 -11.15 -1.79
CA ALA A 22 -1.21 -10.39 -1.71
C ALA A 22 -2.01 -10.58 -3.01
N GLN A 23 -3.17 -11.23 -2.90
CA GLN A 23 -3.99 -11.55 -4.06
C GLN A 23 -4.81 -10.34 -4.47
N SER A 24 -5.61 -9.79 -3.57
CA SER A 24 -6.45 -8.61 -3.83
C SER A 24 -6.69 -7.77 -2.58
N GLY A 25 -7.24 -6.57 -2.76
CA GLY A 25 -7.46 -5.59 -1.69
C GLY A 25 -6.45 -4.46 -1.70
N ASN A 26 -6.39 -3.70 -0.60
CA ASN A 26 -5.54 -2.51 -0.50
C ASN A 26 -4.69 -2.55 0.78
N LEU A 27 -3.40 -2.28 0.67
CA LEU A 27 -2.50 -2.01 1.79
C LEU A 27 -2.06 -0.55 1.73
N VAL A 28 -2.38 0.23 2.76
CA VAL A 28 -2.00 1.63 2.89
C VAL A 28 -1.01 1.77 4.05
N VAL A 29 0.12 2.41 3.80
CA VAL A 29 1.23 2.54 4.77
C VAL A 29 1.57 4.01 4.95
N LEU A 30 1.33 4.54 6.15
CA LEU A 30 1.60 5.95 6.47
C LEU A 30 3.08 6.21 6.78
N GLY A 31 3.90 5.16 6.91
CA GLY A 31 5.35 5.22 7.09
C GLY A 31 6.13 4.56 5.95
N ASP A 32 7.28 4.00 6.29
CA ASP A 32 8.22 3.34 5.36
C ASP A 32 7.92 1.85 5.18
N ALA A 33 8.35 1.31 4.03
CA ALA A 33 8.27 -0.11 3.70
C ALA A 33 9.67 -0.72 3.52
N GLY A 34 9.89 -1.87 4.17
CA GLY A 34 11.14 -2.63 4.08
C GLY A 34 11.32 -3.37 2.74
N ASP A 35 12.35 -4.22 2.72
CA ASP A 35 12.80 -4.96 1.54
C ASP A 35 11.74 -5.92 0.95
N ALA A 36 11.76 -6.09 -0.37
CA ALA A 36 10.90 -7.00 -1.14
C ALA A 36 9.39 -6.77 -0.95
N LEU A 37 8.96 -5.51 -0.93
CA LEU A 37 7.54 -5.15 -0.81
C LEU A 37 6.72 -5.76 -1.96
N GLY A 38 5.66 -6.50 -1.62
CA GLY A 38 4.76 -7.08 -2.61
C GLY A 38 5.36 -8.22 -3.42
N ASP A 39 6.32 -8.97 -2.88
CA ASP A 39 6.85 -10.12 -3.60
C ASP A 39 5.76 -11.17 -3.88
N SER A 40 5.75 -11.73 -5.08
CA SER A 40 4.69 -12.62 -5.59
C SER A 40 3.27 -12.03 -5.51
N ILE A 41 3.12 -10.70 -5.63
CA ILE A 41 1.81 -10.01 -5.65
C ILE A 41 1.01 -10.32 -6.92
N TYR A 42 -0.33 -10.31 -6.79
CA TYR A 42 -1.24 -10.49 -7.92
C TYR A 42 -1.87 -9.14 -8.30
N GLU A 43 -3.09 -8.85 -7.82
CA GLU A 43 -3.87 -7.66 -8.17
C GLU A 43 -4.08 -6.69 -6.98
N ALA A 44 -3.51 -7.00 -5.82
CA ALA A 44 -3.55 -6.10 -4.67
C ALA A 44 -2.84 -4.77 -4.97
N ARG A 45 -3.34 -3.70 -4.35
CA ARG A 45 -2.78 -2.36 -4.49
C ARG A 45 -2.09 -1.96 -3.20
N LEU A 46 -0.86 -1.51 -3.31
CA LEU A 46 -0.06 -1.05 -2.18
C LEU A 46 0.16 0.45 -2.35
N PHE A 47 -0.08 1.21 -1.29
CA PHE A 47 0.13 2.66 -1.25
C PHE A 47 1.08 2.96 -0.11
N VAL A 48 2.21 3.59 -0.40
CA VAL A 48 3.22 3.92 0.61
C VAL A 48 3.48 5.42 0.61
N ARG A 49 3.36 6.06 1.78
CA ARG A 49 3.65 7.49 1.96
C ARG A 49 5.15 7.76 2.14
N GLY A 50 5.83 6.86 2.84
CA GLY A 50 7.24 6.93 3.12
C GLY A 50 8.10 6.35 2.00
N LYS A 51 9.30 5.93 2.36
CA LYS A 51 10.24 5.28 1.44
C LYS A 51 9.93 3.80 1.31
N VAL A 52 10.11 3.27 0.11
CA VAL A 52 10.14 1.83 -0.16
C VAL A 52 11.59 1.43 -0.39
N GLU A 53 12.12 0.52 0.43
CA GLU A 53 13.50 0.05 0.30
C GLU A 53 13.72 -0.69 -1.03
N SER A 54 12.87 -1.67 -1.32
CA SER A 54 12.86 -2.36 -2.61
C SER A 54 11.49 -3.00 -2.89
N LEU A 55 11.21 -3.24 -4.17
CA LEU A 55 10.02 -3.97 -4.61
C LEU A 55 10.36 -5.46 -4.75
N GLY A 56 9.38 -6.31 -4.45
CA GLY A 56 9.43 -7.74 -4.77
C GLY A 56 9.34 -8.00 -6.28
N ALA A 57 9.53 -9.25 -6.70
CA ALA A 57 9.75 -9.60 -8.10
C ALA A 57 8.58 -9.20 -9.02
N ASP A 58 7.35 -9.33 -8.52
CA ASP A 58 6.12 -9.09 -9.28
C ASP A 58 5.47 -7.73 -8.94
N CYS A 59 6.05 -6.98 -8.00
CA CYS A 59 5.54 -5.67 -7.61
C CYS A 59 6.16 -4.58 -8.47
N ILE A 60 5.32 -3.86 -9.19
CA ILE A 60 5.75 -2.75 -10.06
C ILE A 60 5.11 -1.44 -9.60
N ALA A 61 5.92 -0.39 -9.53
CA ALA A 61 5.42 0.95 -9.32
C ALA A 61 4.56 1.39 -10.51
N LYS A 62 3.43 2.04 -10.23
CA LYS A 62 2.50 2.55 -11.25
C LYS A 62 2.19 4.00 -10.97
N GLU A 63 1.78 4.72 -12.00
CA GLU A 63 1.32 6.11 -11.85
C GLU A 63 0.04 6.19 -11.00
N MET A 64 0.00 7.16 -10.09
CA MET A 64 -1.18 7.50 -9.30
C MET A 64 -2.19 8.28 -10.16
N ARG A 65 -3.27 7.60 -10.53
CA ARG A 65 -4.37 8.16 -11.33
C ARG A 65 -5.49 8.70 -10.42
N PRO A 66 -6.40 9.56 -10.93
CA PRO A 66 -7.49 10.13 -10.13
C PRO A 66 -8.33 9.09 -9.37
N GLU A 67 -8.60 7.93 -9.97
CA GLU A 67 -9.34 6.84 -9.33
C GLU A 67 -8.56 6.19 -8.17
N HIS A 68 -7.23 6.16 -8.23
CA HIS A 68 -6.39 5.66 -7.13
C HIS A 68 -6.42 6.65 -5.96
N LEU A 69 -6.33 7.94 -6.25
CA LEU A 69 -6.39 9.01 -5.25
C LEU A 69 -7.76 9.02 -4.54
N ALA A 70 -8.84 8.89 -5.29
CA ALA A 70 -10.19 8.82 -4.73
C ALA A 70 -10.38 7.59 -3.82
N LEU A 71 -9.91 6.42 -4.28
CA LEU A 71 -9.93 5.19 -3.48
C LEU A 71 -9.13 5.36 -2.19
N LEU A 72 -7.88 5.83 -2.30
CA LEU A 72 -6.99 6.02 -1.16
C LEU A 72 -7.55 7.03 -0.16
N GLN A 73 -8.12 8.14 -0.62
CA GLN A 73 -8.76 9.10 0.27
C GLN A 73 -9.89 8.45 1.07
N GLY A 74 -10.75 7.65 0.44
CA GLY A 74 -11.81 6.93 1.14
C GLY A 74 -11.28 5.89 2.14
N LEU A 75 -10.11 5.28 1.89
CA LEU A 75 -9.46 4.37 2.86
C LEU A 75 -8.94 5.14 4.08
N LEU A 76 -8.29 6.28 3.86
CA LEU A 76 -7.77 7.15 4.92
C LEU A 76 -8.89 7.69 5.81
N ASP A 77 -9.99 8.14 5.20
CA ASP A 77 -11.16 8.67 5.91
C ASP A 77 -11.79 7.59 6.81
N ARG A 78 -11.98 6.36 6.29
CA ARG A 78 -12.51 5.23 7.08
C ARG A 78 -11.58 4.80 8.21
N ALA A 79 -10.27 4.96 8.05
CA ALA A 79 -9.27 4.65 9.06
C ALA A 79 -9.09 5.78 10.10
N GLY A 80 -9.74 6.94 9.93
CA GLY A 80 -9.53 8.11 10.78
C GLY A 80 -8.12 8.69 10.67
N ALA A 81 -7.43 8.46 9.55
CA ALA A 81 -6.11 8.99 9.27
C ALA A 81 -6.22 10.48 8.89
N THR A 82 -6.10 11.35 9.90
CA THR A 82 -6.19 12.81 9.72
C THR A 82 -4.82 13.43 9.42
N GLY A 83 -4.82 14.58 8.74
CA GLY A 83 -3.59 15.32 8.44
C GLY A 83 -2.69 14.70 7.37
N VAL A 84 -3.21 13.73 6.60
CA VAL A 84 -2.52 13.09 5.47
C VAL A 84 -3.38 13.19 4.22
N LYS A 85 -2.74 13.41 3.06
CA LYS A 85 -3.42 13.49 1.75
C LYS A 85 -3.04 12.30 0.89
N ALA A 86 -4.00 11.77 0.14
CA ALA A 86 -3.77 10.66 -0.80
C ALA A 86 -2.65 10.96 -1.83
N ALA A 87 -2.44 12.23 -2.20
CA ALA A 87 -1.38 12.66 -3.11
C ALA A 87 0.04 12.59 -2.53
N GLU A 88 0.19 12.30 -1.23
CA GLU A 88 1.49 12.09 -0.59
C GLU A 88 1.99 10.64 -0.72
N PHE A 89 1.22 9.75 -1.34
CA PHE A 89 1.55 8.34 -1.50
C PHE A 89 1.97 8.03 -2.93
N THR A 90 2.79 6.99 -3.05
CA THR A 90 3.15 6.33 -4.31
C THR A 90 2.51 4.95 -4.41
#